data_AF-A0A554LEL1-F1
#
_entry.id   AF-A0A554LEL1-F1
#
_cell.length_a   1.000
_cell.length_b   1.000
_cell.length_c   1.000
_cell.angle_alpha   90.00
_cell.angle_beta   90.00
_cell.angle_gamma   90.00
#
_symmetry.space_group_name_H-M   'P 1'
#
loop_
_entity.id
_entity.type
_entity.pdbx_description
1 polymer ?
#
loop_
_entity_poly.entity_id
_entity_poly.type
_entity_poly.pdbx_seq_one_letter_code
_entity_poly.pdbx_strand_id
1 'polypeptide(L)'
;MLKMFYLILKNPMDNSNNLQKIKDLLWKEVFEIWRTDEENVEHWKDFWAARRFKSWREWREKTHVNLRGPELKWALYGVLNPLEEVPNWRGGMFHGWAKWFYPVFPEQPPCLRDLLAHPGVHNNWLIRELAHNFPKETSIMAIRDKNGDIFVAEGMHRCCALAMAAYDNIPVQTDLEVSLADWPFGDLPRLGNGWEKENS
;
A
#
# COMPACT_ATOMS: atom_id res chain seq x y z
N MET A 1 -23.02 -37.96 29.25
CA MET A 1 -23.35 -36.53 29.10
C MET A 1 -22.17 -35.86 28.39
N LEU A 2 -22.13 -35.90 27.05
CA LEU A 2 -21.05 -35.30 26.25
C LEU A 2 -21.35 -33.81 26.06
N LYS A 3 -20.43 -32.94 26.47
CA LYS A 3 -20.42 -31.52 26.11
C LYS A 3 -19.82 -31.39 24.71
N MET A 4 -20.66 -31.10 23.73
CA MET A 4 -20.26 -30.71 22.38
C MET A 4 -19.73 -29.27 22.44
N PHE A 5 -18.41 -29.09 22.32
CA PHE A 5 -17.82 -27.77 22.09
C PHE A 5 -17.99 -27.41 20.63
N TYR A 6 -18.80 -26.39 20.35
CA TYR A 6 -18.80 -25.71 19.06
C TYR A 6 -17.47 -24.96 18.91
N LEU A 7 -16.54 -25.51 18.14
CA LEU A 7 -15.44 -24.72 17.56
C LEU A 7 -16.04 -23.83 16.46
N ILE A 8 -16.19 -22.54 16.76
CA ILE A 8 -16.38 -21.53 15.73
C ILE A 8 -15.06 -21.47 14.95
N LEU A 9 -15.07 -21.98 13.72
CA LEU A 9 -13.97 -21.79 12.78
C LEU A 9 -13.87 -20.28 12.48
N LYS A 10 -12.90 -19.61 13.10
CA LYS A 10 -12.50 -18.26 12.66
C LYS A 10 -12.02 -18.36 11.21
N ASN A 11 -12.50 -17.46 10.36
CA ASN A 11 -11.96 -17.33 9.01
C ASN A 11 -10.45 -17.03 9.12
N PRO A 12 -9.58 -17.76 8.41
CA PRO A 12 -8.14 -17.57 8.47
C PRO A 12 -7.66 -16.20 7.94
N MET A 13 -8.57 -15.36 7.42
CA MET A 13 -8.26 -14.03 6.86
C MET A 13 -8.40 -12.86 7.86
N ASP A 14 -8.67 -13.12 9.14
CA ASP A 14 -8.96 -12.09 10.17
C ASP A 14 -7.94 -12.07 11.32
N ASN A 15 -6.65 -12.29 11.03
CA ASN A 15 -5.61 -12.48 12.06
C ASN A 15 -4.72 -11.25 12.34
N SER A 16 -4.96 -10.10 11.72
CA SER A 16 -4.32 -8.85 12.16
C SER A 16 -5.21 -8.18 13.20
N ASN A 17 -4.88 -8.35 14.49
CA ASN A 17 -5.55 -7.62 15.58
C ASN A 17 -5.38 -6.08 15.47
N ASN A 18 -4.60 -5.60 14.51
CA ASN A 18 -4.27 -4.18 14.30
C ASN A 18 -5.10 -3.51 13.19
N LEU A 19 -5.97 -4.23 12.49
CA LEU A 19 -6.86 -3.68 11.47
C LEU A 19 -8.30 -3.67 11.96
N GLN A 20 -8.87 -2.49 12.14
CA GLN A 20 -10.26 -2.33 12.52
C GLN A 20 -11.08 -1.91 11.31
N LYS A 21 -11.99 -2.78 10.84
CA LYS A 21 -12.88 -2.44 9.73
C LYS A 21 -13.81 -1.28 10.11
N ILE A 22 -13.81 -0.23 9.29
CA ILE A 22 -14.67 0.95 9.44
C ILE A 22 -15.94 0.79 8.59
N LYS A 23 -15.78 0.55 7.28
CA LYS A 23 -16.90 0.36 6.34
C LYS A 23 -16.47 -0.36 5.07
N ASP A 24 -17.43 -0.91 4.34
CA ASP A 24 -17.21 -1.33 2.95
C ASP A 24 -17.07 -0.11 2.04
N LEU A 25 -16.32 -0.25 0.95
CA LEU A 25 -16.09 0.79 -0.05
C LEU A 25 -16.42 0.28 -1.46
N LEU A 26 -16.93 1.18 -2.27
CA LEU A 26 -16.91 1.04 -3.73
C LEU A 26 -15.59 1.57 -4.28
N TRP A 27 -15.13 1.03 -5.41
CA TRP A 27 -13.92 1.54 -6.09
C TRP A 27 -13.94 3.06 -6.31
N LYS A 28 -15.10 3.62 -6.64
CA LYS A 28 -15.26 5.07 -6.81
C LYS A 28 -14.94 5.87 -5.52
N GLU A 29 -15.20 5.29 -4.35
CA GLU A 29 -14.92 5.93 -3.06
C GLU A 29 -13.44 5.79 -2.71
N VAL A 30 -12.83 4.63 -2.96
CA VAL A 30 -11.38 4.43 -2.84
C VAL A 30 -10.62 5.44 -3.71
N PHE A 31 -11.04 5.59 -4.96
CA PHE A 31 -10.42 6.52 -5.89
C PHE A 31 -10.61 7.99 -5.46
N GLU A 32 -11.74 8.31 -4.83
CA GLU A 32 -12.03 9.66 -4.35
C GLU A 32 -11.19 10.02 -3.11
N ILE A 33 -11.04 9.10 -2.14
CA ILE A 33 -10.14 9.25 -0.99
C ILE A 33 -8.71 9.52 -1.48
N TRP A 34 -8.28 8.77 -2.49
CA TRP A 34 -6.97 8.96 -3.06
C TRP A 34 -6.82 10.30 -3.81
N ARG A 35 -7.86 10.72 -4.56
CA ARG A 35 -7.87 12.00 -5.29
C ARG A 35 -7.71 13.18 -4.33
N THR A 36 -8.40 13.17 -3.20
CA THR A 36 -8.35 14.27 -2.22
C THR A 36 -6.95 14.47 -1.65
N ASP A 37 -6.19 13.39 -1.51
CA ASP A 37 -4.81 13.43 -0.99
C ASP A 37 -3.80 13.94 -2.01
N GLU A 38 -4.05 13.75 -3.32
CA GLU A 38 -2.98 13.84 -4.31
C GLU A 38 -3.21 14.88 -5.43
N GLU A 39 -4.45 15.10 -5.87
CA GLU A 39 -4.72 15.88 -7.10
C GLU A 39 -4.21 17.32 -7.03
N ASN A 40 -4.20 17.91 -5.83
CA ASN A 40 -3.78 19.29 -5.60
C ASN A 40 -2.29 19.44 -5.27
N VAL A 41 -1.53 18.35 -5.26
CA VAL A 41 -0.10 18.38 -4.94
C VAL A 41 0.68 18.77 -6.20
N GLU A 42 1.29 19.96 -6.17
CA GLU A 42 1.85 20.63 -7.36
C GLU A 42 2.88 19.78 -8.12
N HIS A 43 3.75 19.04 -7.40
CA HIS A 43 4.82 18.26 -8.04
C HIS A 43 4.30 17.13 -8.95
N TRP A 44 3.05 16.69 -8.77
CA TRP A 44 2.47 15.69 -9.66
C TRP A 44 2.08 16.26 -11.02
N LYS A 45 1.76 17.55 -11.11
CA LYS A 45 1.35 18.20 -12.37
C LYS A 45 2.40 18.03 -13.46
N ASP A 46 3.65 18.35 -13.13
CA ASP A 46 4.77 18.19 -14.06
C ASP A 46 4.97 16.72 -14.45
N PHE A 47 4.77 15.80 -13.50
CA PHE A 47 5.02 14.38 -13.69
C PHE A 47 4.04 13.71 -14.67
N TRP A 48 2.75 14.02 -14.58
CA TRP A 48 1.76 13.47 -15.50
C TRP A 48 1.70 14.23 -16.82
N ALA A 49 1.94 15.55 -16.81
CA ALA A 49 2.03 16.35 -18.03
C ALA A 49 3.20 15.90 -18.92
N ALA A 50 4.37 15.63 -18.33
CA ALA A 50 5.53 15.09 -19.04
C ALA A 50 5.25 13.72 -19.70
N ARG A 51 4.27 12.97 -19.20
CA ARG A 51 3.81 11.68 -19.74
C ARG A 51 2.62 11.82 -20.69
N ARG A 52 2.27 13.05 -21.07
CA ARG A 52 1.19 13.38 -22.02
C ARG A 52 -0.21 13.02 -21.55
N PHE A 53 -0.42 12.92 -20.23
CA PHE A 53 -1.76 12.86 -19.66
C PHE A 53 -2.35 14.27 -19.57
N LYS A 54 -3.68 14.39 -19.72
CA LYS A 54 -4.39 15.68 -19.65
C LYS A 54 -4.78 16.06 -18.22
N SER A 55 -4.82 15.08 -17.33
CA SER A 55 -5.20 15.28 -15.93
C SER A 55 -4.57 14.22 -15.03
N TRP A 56 -4.53 14.54 -13.73
CA TRP A 56 -4.20 13.58 -12.68
C TRP A 56 -5.07 12.32 -12.76
N ARG A 57 -6.39 12.50 -12.94
CA ARG A 57 -7.35 11.40 -13.05
C ARG A 57 -6.99 10.46 -14.20
N GLU A 58 -6.76 10.99 -15.41
CA GLU A 58 -6.43 10.16 -16.58
C GLU A 58 -5.18 9.31 -16.33
N TRP A 59 -4.17 9.92 -15.70
CA TRP A 59 -2.94 9.23 -15.35
C TRP A 59 -3.15 8.12 -14.30
N ARG A 60 -3.87 8.42 -13.20
CA ARG A 60 -4.10 7.47 -12.11
C ARG A 60 -5.02 6.32 -12.53
N GLU A 61 -6.09 6.61 -13.27
CA GLU A 61 -6.99 5.58 -13.81
C GLU A 61 -6.24 4.61 -14.73
N LYS A 62 -5.31 5.10 -15.55
CA LYS A 62 -4.50 4.23 -16.42
C LYS A 62 -3.49 3.40 -15.65
N THR A 63 -2.81 3.98 -14.67
CA THR A 63 -1.73 3.30 -13.93
C THR A 63 -2.22 2.26 -12.93
N HIS A 64 -3.49 2.36 -12.51
CA HIS A 64 -4.12 1.48 -11.50
C HIS A 64 -5.32 0.73 -12.06
N VAL A 65 -5.38 0.53 -13.38
CA VAL A 65 -6.51 -0.16 -14.04
C VAL A 65 -6.79 -1.55 -13.47
N ASN A 66 -5.74 -2.27 -13.04
CA ASN A 66 -5.84 -3.60 -12.44
C ASN A 66 -6.58 -3.61 -11.09
N LEU A 67 -6.71 -2.46 -10.42
CA LEU A 67 -7.38 -2.33 -9.13
C LEU A 67 -8.88 -2.01 -9.25
N ARG A 68 -9.41 -1.92 -10.48
CA ARG A 68 -10.82 -1.62 -10.75
C ARG A 68 -11.70 -2.87 -10.98
N GLY A 69 -11.13 -4.07 -10.87
CA GLY A 69 -11.85 -5.31 -11.15
C GLY A 69 -13.12 -5.48 -10.29
N PRO A 70 -14.27 -5.90 -10.87
CA PRO A 70 -15.50 -6.14 -10.11
C PRO A 70 -15.37 -7.24 -9.05
N GLU A 71 -14.35 -8.08 -9.14
CA GLU A 71 -14.02 -9.13 -8.18
C GLU A 71 -13.41 -8.58 -6.88
N LEU A 72 -12.89 -7.34 -6.90
CA LEU A 72 -12.23 -6.74 -5.77
C LEU A 72 -13.24 -6.17 -4.78
N LYS A 73 -13.20 -6.71 -3.56
CA LYS A 73 -14.01 -6.24 -2.44
C LYS A 73 -13.18 -5.28 -1.62
N TRP A 74 -13.53 -4.00 -1.69
CA TRP A 74 -12.84 -2.94 -0.95
C TRP A 74 -13.52 -2.68 0.39
N ALA A 75 -12.71 -2.42 1.41
CA ALA A 75 -13.16 -1.88 2.68
C ALA A 75 -12.12 -0.91 3.24
N LEU A 76 -12.60 0.04 4.03
CA LEU A 76 -11.79 0.98 4.79
C LEU A 76 -11.49 0.39 6.16
N TYR A 77 -10.23 0.41 6.56
CA TYR A 77 -9.77 -0.03 7.87
C TYR A 77 -8.97 1.07 8.55
N GLY A 78 -9.14 1.22 9.86
CA GLY A 78 -8.20 1.94 10.71
C GLY A 78 -7.05 1.02 11.12
N VAL A 79 -5.82 1.54 11.10
CA VAL A 79 -4.63 0.81 11.56
C VAL A 79 -4.32 1.25 12.98
N LEU A 80 -4.56 0.35 13.95
CA LEU A 80 -4.48 0.67 15.38
C LEU A 80 -3.06 0.97 15.85
N ASN A 81 -2.08 0.21 15.35
CA ASN A 81 -0.67 0.35 15.71
C ASN A 81 0.18 0.46 14.43
N PRO A 82 0.23 1.64 13.76
CA PRO A 82 0.90 1.78 12.47
C PRO A 82 2.39 1.41 12.49
N LEU A 83 3.09 1.76 13.58
CA LEU A 83 4.52 1.46 13.75
C LEU A 83 4.82 -0.03 13.99
N GLU A 84 3.82 -0.82 14.37
CA GLU A 84 3.96 -2.27 14.51
C GLU A 84 3.48 -3.00 13.25
N GLU A 85 2.36 -2.56 12.69
CA GLU A 85 1.66 -3.25 11.60
C GLU A 85 2.32 -3.00 10.24
N VAL A 86 2.53 -1.73 9.87
CA VAL A 86 3.00 -1.35 8.53
C VAL A 86 4.39 -1.90 8.19
N PRO A 87 5.39 -1.96 9.10
CA PRO A 87 6.70 -2.53 8.74
C PRO A 87 6.64 -3.99 8.26
N ASN A 88 5.57 -4.72 8.62
CA ASN A 88 5.35 -6.10 8.21
C ASN A 88 4.63 -6.23 6.86
N TRP A 89 4.04 -5.15 6.34
CA TRP A 89 3.49 -5.13 4.99
C TRP A 89 4.60 -5.23 3.95
N ARG A 90 4.23 -5.61 2.74
CA ARG A 90 5.12 -5.76 1.60
C ARG A 90 5.03 -4.56 0.67
N GLY A 91 6.14 -4.29 -0.02
CA GLY A 91 6.15 -3.29 -1.08
C GLY A 91 5.15 -3.60 -2.19
N GLY A 92 4.76 -2.58 -2.94
CA GLY A 92 3.95 -2.76 -4.14
C GLY A 92 4.77 -3.21 -5.33
N MET A 93 4.12 -3.88 -6.28
CA MET A 93 4.70 -4.15 -7.60
C MET A 93 4.62 -2.89 -8.48
N PHE A 94 5.38 -1.85 -8.13
CA PHE A 94 5.60 -0.68 -8.97
C PHE A 94 6.91 -0.82 -9.73
N HIS A 95 6.91 -0.60 -11.05
CA HIS A 95 8.11 -0.82 -11.88
C HIS A 95 9.33 -0.04 -11.36
N GLY A 96 9.14 1.21 -10.92
CA GLY A 96 10.22 2.00 -10.33
C GLY A 96 10.78 1.41 -9.04
N TRP A 97 9.92 0.93 -8.14
CA TRP A 97 10.37 0.33 -6.88
C TRP A 97 11.05 -1.02 -7.11
N ALA A 98 10.43 -1.87 -7.94
CA ALA A 98 10.96 -3.18 -8.29
C ALA A 98 12.34 -3.09 -8.94
N LYS A 99 12.50 -2.18 -9.89
CA LYS A 99 13.76 -2.00 -10.62
C LYS A 99 14.91 -1.51 -9.73
N TRP A 100 14.65 -0.59 -8.82
CA TRP A 100 15.71 0.16 -8.14
C TRP A 100 15.98 -0.26 -6.71
N PHE A 101 15.03 -0.94 -6.05
CA PHE A 101 15.12 -1.20 -4.61
C PHE A 101 14.90 -2.65 -4.22
N TYR A 102 14.38 -3.51 -5.11
CA TYR A 102 14.15 -4.91 -4.78
C TYR A 102 15.39 -5.76 -5.14
N PRO A 103 15.88 -6.61 -4.23
CA PRO A 103 17.21 -7.24 -4.33
C PRO A 103 17.38 -8.22 -5.51
N VAL A 104 16.28 -8.70 -6.10
CA VAL A 104 16.16 -9.51 -7.33
C VAL A 104 14.72 -9.27 -7.81
N PHE A 105 14.40 -9.29 -9.11
CA PHE A 105 13.01 -9.20 -9.62
C PHE A 105 12.17 -10.30 -8.97
N PRO A 106 11.51 -10.03 -7.84
CA PRO A 106 11.12 -11.12 -6.99
C PRO A 106 9.72 -11.54 -7.38
N GLU A 107 9.42 -12.82 -7.26
CA GLU A 107 8.03 -13.29 -7.33
C GLU A 107 7.15 -12.54 -6.31
N GLN A 108 7.76 -12.01 -5.24
CA GLN A 108 7.11 -11.21 -4.21
C GLN A 108 7.97 -10.03 -3.71
N PRO A 109 7.43 -8.80 -3.67
CA PRO A 109 8.09 -7.67 -3.02
C PRO A 109 8.51 -7.96 -1.57
N PRO A 110 9.66 -7.40 -1.10
CA PRO A 110 10.10 -7.56 0.28
C PRO A 110 9.15 -6.88 1.27
N CYS A 111 9.22 -7.28 2.53
CA CYS A 111 8.61 -6.52 3.62
C CYS A 111 9.26 -5.15 3.74
N LEU A 112 8.50 -4.15 4.18
CA LEU A 112 8.96 -2.77 4.27
C LEU A 112 10.11 -2.61 5.27
N ARG A 113 10.10 -3.35 6.38
CA ARG A 113 11.23 -3.39 7.33
C ARG A 113 12.54 -3.85 6.66
N ASP A 114 12.47 -4.84 5.78
CA ASP A 114 13.64 -5.40 5.12
C ASP A 114 14.13 -4.48 4.00
N LEU A 115 13.20 -3.76 3.37
CA LEU A 115 13.48 -2.77 2.34
C LEU A 115 14.36 -1.61 2.86
N LEU A 116 14.34 -1.33 4.16
CA LEU A 116 15.23 -0.34 4.79
C LEU A 116 16.70 -0.73 4.75
N ALA A 117 17.06 -1.99 4.53
CA ALA A 117 18.45 -2.38 4.31
C ALA A 117 19.01 -1.81 2.99
N HIS A 118 18.14 -1.40 2.06
CA HIS A 118 18.56 -0.82 0.79
C HIS A 118 18.96 0.66 0.97
N PRO A 119 20.21 1.07 0.63
CA PRO A 119 20.68 2.45 0.84
C PRO A 119 19.83 3.51 0.13
N GLY A 120 19.30 3.21 -1.05
CA GLY A 120 18.41 4.11 -1.80
C GLY A 120 17.06 4.36 -1.14
N VAL A 121 16.64 3.50 -0.20
CA VAL A 121 15.43 3.66 0.60
C VAL A 121 15.79 4.31 1.93
N HIS A 122 16.78 3.76 2.63
CA HIS A 122 17.25 4.30 3.92
C HIS A 122 17.70 5.77 3.82
N ASN A 123 18.34 6.17 2.72
CA ASN A 123 18.84 7.54 2.52
C ASN A 123 17.93 8.41 1.66
N ASN A 124 16.72 7.94 1.34
CA ASN A 124 15.77 8.74 0.57
C ASN A 124 15.32 9.94 1.41
N TRP A 125 15.55 11.16 0.90
CA TRP A 125 15.27 12.40 1.62
C TRP A 125 13.78 12.52 2.01
N LEU A 126 12.87 12.15 1.11
CA LEU A 126 11.43 12.24 1.34
C LEU A 126 10.97 11.24 2.40
N ILE A 127 11.51 10.02 2.38
CA ILE A 127 11.18 9.00 3.40
C ILE A 127 11.63 9.47 4.79
N ARG A 128 12.85 10.01 4.90
CA ARG A 128 13.36 10.57 6.15
C ARG A 128 12.54 11.77 6.63
N GLU A 129 12.22 12.69 5.73
CA GLU A 129 11.40 13.85 6.06
C GLU A 129 10.03 13.42 6.59
N LEU A 130 9.37 12.46 5.92
CA LEU A 130 8.09 11.90 6.36
C LEU A 130 8.22 11.17 7.69
N ALA A 131 9.32 10.46 7.97
CA ALA A 131 9.50 9.76 9.24
C ALA A 131 9.55 10.72 10.43
N HIS A 132 10.11 11.93 10.23
CA HIS A 132 10.17 12.97 11.26
C HIS A 132 8.95 13.89 11.31
N ASN A 133 8.26 14.08 10.18
CA ASN A 133 7.13 14.99 10.02
C ASN A 133 5.91 14.25 9.44
N PHE A 134 5.56 13.12 10.04
CA PHE A 134 4.49 12.28 9.50
C PHE A 134 3.13 12.99 9.61
N PRO A 135 2.27 12.96 8.56
CA PRO A 135 0.98 13.64 8.61
C PRO A 135 0.06 13.06 9.70
N LYS A 136 -0.71 13.94 10.35
CA LYS A 136 -1.66 13.55 11.41
C LYS A 136 -2.77 12.62 10.90
N GLU A 137 -3.23 12.84 9.68
CA GLU A 137 -4.21 12.00 9.00
C GLU A 137 -3.55 11.48 7.74
N THR A 138 -3.63 10.17 7.50
CA THR A 138 -3.02 9.56 6.32
C THR A 138 -3.90 8.44 5.80
N SER A 139 -4.13 8.45 4.48
CA SER A 139 -4.72 7.32 3.77
C SER A 139 -3.68 6.55 2.97
N ILE A 140 -3.80 5.22 2.95
CA ILE A 140 -3.00 4.29 2.15
C ILE A 140 -3.94 3.41 1.32
N MET A 141 -3.50 2.97 0.16
CA MET A 141 -4.18 1.91 -0.59
C MET A 141 -3.33 0.65 -0.52
N ALA A 142 -3.96 -0.49 -0.30
CA ALA A 142 -3.28 -1.77 -0.27
C ALA A 142 -4.18 -2.88 -0.79
N ILE A 143 -3.57 -4.02 -1.08
CA ILE A 143 -4.26 -5.27 -1.37
C ILE A 143 -3.81 -6.36 -0.40
N ARG A 144 -4.68 -7.33 -0.14
CA ARG A 144 -4.39 -8.51 0.66
C ARG A 144 -4.46 -9.75 -0.21
N ASP A 145 -3.39 -10.53 -0.27
CA ASP A 145 -3.38 -11.78 -1.04
C ASP A 145 -4.13 -12.92 -0.32
N LYS A 146 -4.19 -14.09 -0.98
CA LYS A 146 -4.81 -15.30 -0.44
C LYS A 146 -4.15 -15.84 0.84
N ASN A 147 -2.90 -15.46 1.11
CA ASN A 147 -2.16 -15.87 2.29
C ASN A 147 -2.36 -14.88 3.46
N GLY A 148 -3.02 -13.75 3.20
CA GLY A 148 -3.22 -12.69 4.17
C GLY A 148 -2.12 -11.63 4.17
N ASP A 149 -1.11 -11.75 3.29
CA ASP A 149 -0.05 -10.75 3.16
C ASP A 149 -0.62 -9.46 2.55
N ILE A 150 -0.25 -8.31 3.12
CA ILE A 150 -0.69 -6.99 2.66
C ILE A 150 0.40 -6.34 1.82
N PHE A 151 0.05 -5.93 0.60
CA PHE A 151 0.94 -5.26 -0.35
C PHE A 151 0.46 -3.84 -0.59
N VAL A 152 1.39 -2.88 -0.46
CA VAL A 152 1.08 -1.47 -0.68
C VAL A 152 0.76 -1.21 -2.15
N ALA A 153 -0.41 -0.66 -2.42
CA ALA A 153 -0.89 -0.32 -3.76
C ALA A 153 -0.83 1.18 -4.05
N GLU A 154 -0.78 2.04 -3.02
CA GLU A 154 -0.40 3.45 -3.11
C GLU A 154 0.15 3.94 -1.77
N GLY A 155 1.06 4.92 -1.79
CA GLY A 155 1.65 5.48 -0.57
C GLY A 155 2.96 4.82 -0.10
N MET A 156 3.71 4.17 -1.00
CA MET A 156 5.00 3.52 -0.71
C MET A 156 5.96 4.35 0.15
N HIS A 157 6.15 5.64 -0.14
CA HIS A 157 7.03 6.50 0.65
C HIS A 157 6.56 6.67 2.09
N ARG A 158 5.24 6.84 2.31
CA ARG A 158 4.63 6.94 3.65
C ARG A 158 4.78 5.64 4.42
N CYS A 159 4.55 4.49 3.77
CA CYS A 159 4.75 3.19 4.41
C CYS A 159 6.22 2.92 4.76
N CYS A 160 7.16 3.28 3.89
CA CYS A 160 8.60 3.21 4.19
C CYS A 160 8.98 4.17 5.34
N ALA A 161 8.35 5.34 5.43
CA ALA A 161 8.59 6.29 6.50
C ALA A 161 8.11 5.76 7.86
N LEU A 162 6.96 5.06 7.92
CA LEU A 162 6.51 4.37 9.12
C LEU A 162 7.45 3.22 9.51
N ALA A 163 7.94 2.45 8.53
CA ALA A 163 8.94 1.43 8.78
C ALA A 163 10.24 2.02 9.33
N MET A 164 10.71 3.14 8.76
CA MET A 164 11.89 3.86 9.23
C MET A 164 11.68 4.41 10.65
N ALA A 165 10.54 5.03 10.92
CA ALA A 165 10.20 5.55 12.24
C ALA A 165 10.19 4.43 13.29
N ALA A 166 9.62 3.26 12.96
CA ALA A 166 9.65 2.10 13.84
C ALA A 166 11.09 1.61 14.10
N TYR A 167 11.93 1.53 13.05
CA TYR A 167 13.33 1.10 13.15
C TYR A 167 14.19 2.06 13.99
N ASP A 168 14.04 3.37 13.78
CA ASP A 168 14.82 4.41 14.46
C ASP A 168 14.20 4.85 15.80
N ASN A 169 13.12 4.21 16.25
CA ASN A 169 12.35 4.58 17.45
C ASN A 169 11.87 6.04 17.45
N ILE A 170 11.49 6.55 16.28
CA ILE A 170 10.90 7.88 16.12
C ILE A 170 9.40 7.78 16.47
N PRO A 171 8.90 8.56 17.44
CA PRO A 171 7.48 8.56 17.76
C PRO A 171 6.69 9.16 16.60
N VAL A 172 5.63 8.46 16.18
CA VAL A 172 4.67 8.94 15.17
C VAL A 172 3.28 8.86 15.76
N GLN A 173 2.55 9.97 15.70
CA GLN A 173 1.13 10.03 16.03
C GLN A 173 0.36 10.34 14.75
N THR A 174 -0.38 9.35 14.25
CA THR A 174 -1.15 9.46 13.02
C THR A 174 -2.41 8.61 13.10
N ASP A 175 -3.51 9.14 12.59
CA ASP A 175 -4.72 8.41 12.28
C ASP A 175 -4.54 7.83 10.87
N LEU A 176 -4.09 6.57 10.83
CA LEU A 176 -3.80 5.86 9.58
C LEU A 176 -5.02 5.03 9.16
N GLU A 177 -5.56 5.36 7.99
CA GLU A 177 -6.56 4.56 7.32
C GLU A 177 -5.97 3.84 6.10
N VAL A 178 -6.47 2.63 5.83
CA VAL A 178 -6.12 1.87 4.64
C VAL A 178 -7.38 1.44 3.89
N SER A 179 -7.47 1.84 2.62
CA SER A 179 -8.38 1.22 1.67
C SER A 179 -7.75 -0.10 1.25
N LEU A 180 -8.35 -1.21 1.69
CA LEU A 180 -7.83 -2.56 1.49
C LEU A 180 -8.78 -3.38 0.62
N ALA A 181 -8.26 -4.00 -0.43
CA ALA A 181 -8.97 -4.99 -1.22
C ALA A 181 -8.42 -6.39 -1.04
N ASP A 182 -9.29 -7.37 -0.96
CA ASP A 182 -8.89 -8.77 -1.13
C ASP A 182 -8.54 -9.02 -2.60
N TRP A 183 -7.33 -9.53 -2.85
CA TRP A 183 -6.79 -9.85 -4.17
C TRP A 183 -6.91 -11.36 -4.41
N PRO A 184 -7.91 -11.81 -5.19
CA PRO A 184 -8.17 -13.23 -5.38
C PRO A 184 -7.24 -13.87 -6.41
N PHE A 185 -6.44 -13.08 -7.12
CA PHE A 185 -5.63 -13.55 -8.24
C PHE A 185 -4.27 -14.05 -7.74
N GLY A 186 -3.68 -15.02 -8.46
CA GLY A 186 -2.39 -15.62 -8.06
C GLY A 186 -1.22 -14.64 -8.15
N ASP A 187 -1.16 -13.86 -9.24
CA ASP A 187 -0.11 -12.89 -9.48
C ASP A 187 -0.51 -11.51 -8.96
N LEU A 188 0.44 -10.81 -8.33
CA LEU A 188 0.23 -9.45 -7.84
C LEU A 188 0.04 -8.45 -9.01
N PRO A 189 -0.79 -7.42 -8.84
CA PRO A 189 -1.01 -6.44 -9.88
C PRO A 189 0.27 -5.63 -10.10
N ARG A 190 0.77 -5.65 -11.33
CA ARG A 190 1.84 -4.74 -11.76
C ARG A 190 1.24 -3.33 -11.92
N LEU A 191 1.73 -2.39 -11.11
CA LEU A 191 1.27 -1.01 -11.04
C LEU A 191 2.24 -0.07 -11.75
N GLY A 192 1.69 0.96 -12.39
CA GLY A 192 2.45 1.94 -13.14
C GLY A 192 2.91 1.47 -14.52
N ASN A 193 3.70 2.32 -15.18
CA ASN A 193 4.18 2.09 -16.54
C ASN A 193 5.61 1.51 -16.54
N GLY A 194 5.97 0.77 -17.58
CA GLY A 194 7.34 0.30 -17.82
C GLY A 194 7.52 -1.22 -17.88
N TRP A 195 6.52 -1.97 -17.43
CA TRP A 195 6.55 -3.44 -17.38
C TRP A 195 6.61 -4.14 -18.76
N GLU A 196 6.22 -3.45 -19.83
CA GLU A 196 6.18 -4.02 -21.20
C GLU A 196 7.57 -4.17 -21.83
N LYS A 197 8.57 -3.42 -21.35
CA LYS A 197 9.93 -3.39 -21.93
C LYS A 197 10.85 -4.53 -21.47
N GLU A 198 10.37 -5.39 -20.57
CA GLU A 198 11.17 -6.45 -19.96
C GLU A 198 10.89 -7.83 -20.57
N ASN A 199 9.89 -7.92 -21.46
CA ASN A 199 9.56 -9.13 -22.22
C ASN A 199 10.02 -9.07 -23.69
N SER A 200 10.83 -8.06 -24.06
CA SER A 200 11.41 -7.84 -25.39
C SER A 200 12.92 -7.93 -25.35
#